data_AF-A0A0B8NVX1-F1
#
_entry.id   AF-A0A0B8NVX1-F1
#
_cell.length_a   1.000
_cell.length_b   1.000
_cell.length_c   1.000
_cell.angle_alpha   90.00
_cell.angle_beta   90.00
_cell.angle_gamma   90.00
#
_symmetry.space_group_name_H-M   'P 1'
#
loop_
_entity.id
_entity.type
_entity.pdbx_description
1 polymer ?
#
loop_
_entity_poly.entity_id
_entity_poly.type
_entity_poly.pdbx_seq_one_letter_code
_entity_poly.pdbx_strand_id
1 'polypeptide(L)' 'MEITGSNLNEKERLFEDLGERIRDIQVSPDDLIYFTTDSGKVYRIEPEL' A
#
# COMPACT_ATOMS: atom_id res chain seq x y z
N MET A 1 19.79 -20.20 -18.74
CA MET A 1 18.57 -19.72 -18.04
C MET A 1 17.41 -20.12 -18.93
N GLU A 2 16.72 -21.21 -18.60
CA GLU A 2 15.53 -21.64 -19.33
C GLU A 2 14.32 -20.87 -18.80
N ILE A 3 13.60 -20.20 -19.70
CA ILE A 3 12.35 -19.52 -19.38
C ILE A 3 11.22 -20.51 -19.68
N THR A 4 10.73 -21.17 -18.64
CA THR A 4 9.50 -21.96 -18.71
C THR A 4 8.34 -21.07 -18.29
N GLY A 5 7.55 -20.58 -19.26
CA GLY A 5 6.24 -19.94 -19.05
C GLY A 5 6.25 -18.65 -18.24
N SER A 6 6.59 -17.52 -18.85
CA SER A 6 6.70 -16.22 -18.17
C SER A 6 5.33 -15.55 -17.95
N ASN A 7 4.64 -15.90 -16.86
CA ASN A 7 3.81 -14.94 -16.15
C ASN A 7 4.64 -14.39 -14.99
N LEU A 8 5.51 -13.41 -15.28
CA LEU A 8 6.24 -12.67 -14.25
C LEU A 8 5.24 -11.78 -13.51
N ASN A 9 4.61 -12.30 -12.47
CA ASN A 9 3.78 -11.54 -11.56
C ASN A 9 4.68 -10.92 -10.49
N GLU A 10 5.39 -9.85 -10.84
CA GLU A 10 6.07 -9.02 -9.85
C GLU A 10 5.03 -8.34 -8.96
N LYS A 11 5.19 -8.49 -7.65
CA LYS A 11 4.32 -7.86 -6.65
C LYS A 11 5.19 -7.02 -5.74
N GLU A 12 4.90 -5.73 -5.68
CA GLU A 12 5.51 -4.82 -4.72
C GLU A 12 4.62 -4.69 -3.48
N ARG A 13 5.25 -4.62 -2.31
CA ARG A 13 4.58 -4.36 -1.04
C ARG A 13 4.84 -2.93 -0.61
N LEU A 14 3.80 -2.11 -0.63
CA LEU A 14 3.87 -0.74 -0.11
C LEU A 14 3.79 -0.76 1.42
N PHE A 15 4.54 0.15 2.05
CA PHE A 15 4.53 0.37 3.51
C PHE A 15 4.86 -0.89 4.35
N GLU A 16 5.64 -1.84 3.82
CA GLU A 16 6.03 -3.06 4.55
C GLU A 16 6.78 -2.73 5.85
N ASP A 17 7.66 -1.73 5.81
CA ASP A 17 8.44 -1.25 6.95
C ASP A 17 7.58 -0.68 8.09
N LEU A 18 6.29 -0.39 7.84
CA LEU A 18 5.37 0.05 8.88
C LEU A 18 5.17 -1.04 9.95
N GLY A 19 5.34 -2.32 9.59
CA GLY A 19 5.18 -3.44 10.52
C GLY A 19 3.77 -3.59 11.10
N GLU A 20 2.78 -2.92 10.52
CA GLU A 20 1.38 -2.94 10.96
C GLU A 20 0.45 -3.34 9.83
N ARG A 21 -0.62 -4.06 10.17
CA ARG A 21 -1.68 -4.39 9.21
C ARG A 21 -2.55 -3.16 8.95
N ILE A 22 -2.67 -2.80 7.67
CA ILE A 22 -3.67 -1.84 7.19
C ILE A 22 -5.06 -2.48 7.32
N ARG A 23 -5.99 -1.74 7.91
CA ARG A 23 -7.34 -2.22 8.26
C ARG A 23 -8.42 -1.67 7.33
N ASP A 24 -8.32 -0.40 6.98
CA ASP A 24 -9.26 0.28 6.08
C ASP A 24 -8.55 1.37 5.28
N ILE A 25 -9.08 1.68 4.10
CA ILE A 25 -8.56 2.71 3.18
C ILE A 25 -9.72 3.58 2.71
N GLN A 26 -9.56 4.90 2.80
CA GLN A 26 -10.57 5.88 2.39
C GLN A 26 -9.96 6.94 1.48
N VAL A 27 -10.71 7.36 0.47
CA VAL A 27 -10.42 8.57 -0.31
C VAL A 27 -11.29 9.70 0.21
N SER A 28 -10.68 10.84 0.51
CA SER A 28 -11.39 12.05 0.95
C SER A 28 -11.98 12.82 -0.25
N PRO A 29 -12.89 13.79 -0.01
CA PRO A 29 -13.40 14.67 -1.08
C PRO A 29 -12.33 15.48 -1.83
N ASP A 30 -11.15 15.65 -1.21
CA ASP A 30 -10.01 16.37 -1.79
C ASP A 30 -9.03 15.44 -2.53
N ASP A 31 -9.48 14.23 -2.91
CA ASP A 31 -8.71 13.18 -3.61
C ASP A 31 -7.48 12.64 -2.84
N LEU A 32 -7.36 12.95 -1.55
CA LEU A 32 -6.30 12.41 -0.68
C LEU A 32 -6.64 11.00 -0.17
N ILE A 33 -5.64 10.14 -0.09
CA ILE A 33 -5.76 8.76 0.40
C ILE A 33 -5.35 8.67 1.86
N TYR A 34 -6.22 8.05 2.67
CA TYR A 34 -5.99 7.75 4.07
C TYR A 34 -6.10 6.26 4.33
N PHE A 35 -5.35 5.75 5.29
CA PHE A 35 -5.53 4.38 5.78
C PHE A 35 -5.40 4.29 7.30
N THR A 36 -6.08 3.30 7.86
CA THR A 36 -6.03 3.00 9.29
C THR A 36 -5.26 1.71 9.56
N THR A 37 -4.66 1.57 10.74
CA THR A 37 -3.99 0.34 11.16
C THR A 37 -4.72 -0.37 12.29
N ASP A 38 -4.39 -1.64 12.54
CA ASP A 38 -4.93 -2.40 13.68
C ASP A 38 -4.59 -1.77 15.05
N SER A 39 -3.56 -0.90 15.14
CA SER A 39 -3.24 -0.14 16.37
C SER A 39 -4.07 1.14 16.53
N GLY A 40 -4.92 1.48 15.55
CA GLY A 40 -5.77 2.67 15.57
C GLY A 40 -5.08 3.94 15.05
N LYS A 41 -3.89 3.84 14.44
CA LYS A 41 -3.23 4.98 13.79
C LYS A 41 -3.91 5.30 12.46
N VAL A 42 -3.89 6.58 12.09
CA VAL A 42 -4.38 7.09 10.80
C VAL A 42 -3.21 7.72 10.07
N TYR A 43 -2.99 7.30 8.82
CA TYR A 43 -1.96 7.85 7.94
C TYR A 43 -2.59 8.48 6.71
N ARG A 44 -1.92 9.48 6.15
CA ARG A 44 -2.21 10.07 4.83
C ARG A 44 -1.05 9.77 3.90
N ILE A 45 -1.34 9.39 2.66
CA ILE A 45 -0.32 9.24 1.62
C ILE A 45 -0.07 10.61 0.98
N GLU A 46 1.16 11.09 1.05
CA GLU A 46 1.60 12.27 0.31
C GLU A 46 2.13 11.85 -1.07
N PRO A 47 1.70 12.48 -2.16
CA PRO A 47 2.38 12.33 -3.43
C PRO A 47 3.78 12.96 -3.36
N GLU A 48 4.76 12.34 -4.03
CA GLU A 48 6.04 13.00 -4.29
C GLU A 48 5.86 14.12 -5.32
N LEU A 49 6.61 15.22 -5.14
CA LEU A 49 6.63 16.39 -6.02
C LEU A 49 7.47 16.17 -7.29
#